data_AF-A0A4Q5SH10-F1
#
_entry.id   AF-A0A4Q5SH10-F1
#
_cell.length_a   1.000
_cell.length_b   1.000
_cell.length_c   1.000
_cell.angle_alpha   90.00
_cell.angle_beta   90.00
_cell.angle_gamma   90.00
#
_symmetry.space_group_name_H-M   'P 1'
#
loop_
_entity.id
_entity.type
_entity.pdbx_description
1 polymer ?
#
loop_
_entity_poly.entity_id
_entity_poly.type
_entity_poly.pdbx_seq_one_letter_code
_entity_poly.pdbx_strand_id
1 'polypeptide(L)' 'NTARMNWRAKVNRRLIVAPLGEPGDRTRATYPELGLMVEHRRVEALGDAILPDWLTAALGSDA' A
#
# COMPACT_ATOMS: atom_id res chain seq x y z
N ASN A 1 11.87 -11.97 -17.71
CA ASN A 1 10.85 -11.82 -16.65
C ASN A 1 11.19 -10.64 -15.73
N THR A 2 12.41 -10.57 -15.17
CA THR A 2 12.93 -9.47 -14.31
C THR A 2 12.87 -8.08 -14.92
N ALA A 3 13.35 -7.89 -16.17
CA ALA A 3 13.23 -6.60 -16.85
C ALA A 3 11.76 -6.19 -17.04
N ARG A 4 10.88 -7.17 -17.31
CA ARG A 4 9.44 -6.95 -17.48
C ARG A 4 8.70 -6.59 -16.19
N MET A 5 9.13 -7.18 -15.07
CA MET A 5 8.59 -6.89 -13.74
C MET A 5 9.10 -5.53 -13.22
N ASN A 6 10.36 -5.20 -13.49
CA ASN A 6 10.97 -3.93 -13.07
C ASN A 6 10.33 -2.72 -13.78
N TRP A 7 10.07 -2.78 -15.09
CA TRP A 7 9.46 -1.65 -15.78
C TRP A 7 7.98 -1.46 -15.46
N ARG A 8 7.29 -2.53 -15.05
CA ARG A 8 5.82 -2.52 -14.90
C ARG A 8 5.36 -2.47 -13.45
N ALA A 9 6.28 -2.35 -12.49
CA ALA A 9 6.07 -2.29 -11.04
C ALA A 9 5.09 -3.32 -10.44
N LYS A 10 4.64 -4.33 -11.21
CA LYS A 10 3.50 -5.22 -10.95
C LYS A 10 3.68 -6.15 -9.74
N VAL A 11 4.87 -6.13 -9.14
CA VAL A 11 5.20 -6.92 -7.94
C VAL A 11 5.65 -6.02 -6.79
N ASN A 12 5.66 -4.70 -6.97
CA ASN A 12 6.05 -3.75 -5.94
C ASN A 12 4.98 -3.72 -4.84
N ARG A 13 5.34 -4.30 -3.70
CA ARG A 13 4.59 -4.17 -2.45
C ARG A 13 5.27 -3.13 -1.56
N ARG A 14 4.46 -2.38 -0.82
CA ARG A 14 4.88 -1.33 0.11
C ARG A 14 4.15 -1.51 1.43
N LEU A 15 4.74 -1.00 2.51
CA LEU A 15 4.04 -0.84 3.78
C LEU A 15 3.22 0.44 3.70
N ILE A 16 1.93 0.34 3.98
CA ILE A 16 0.97 1.42 3.82
C ILE A 16 0.06 1.46 5.05
N VAL A 17 -0.36 2.66 5.43
CA VAL A 17 -1.31 2.89 6.53
C VAL A 17 -2.73 2.74 5.99
N ALA A 18 -3.59 2.04 6.72
CA ALA A 18 -5.00 1.87 6.43
C ALA A 18 -5.84 2.00 7.72
N PRO A 19 -7.15 2.27 7.62
CA PRO A 19 -8.06 2.17 8.75
C PRO A 19 -7.96 0.79 9.42
N LEU A 20 -8.12 0.75 10.74
CA LEU A 20 -8.12 -0.50 11.49
C LEU A 20 -9.28 -1.39 11.04
N GLY A 21 -8.96 -2.64 10.72
CA GLY A 21 -9.92 -3.71 10.44
C GLY A 21 -9.47 -5.02 11.07
N GLU A 22 -10.05 -6.12 10.62
CA GLU A 22 -9.64 -7.46 11.06
C GLU A 22 -8.20 -7.77 10.58
N PRO A 23 -7.26 -8.08 11.48
CA PRO A 23 -5.90 -8.41 11.09
C PRO A 23 -5.83 -9.67 10.20
N GLY A 24 -4.93 -9.68 9.22
CA GLY A 24 -4.68 -10.85 8.37
C GLY A 24 -3.22 -10.96 7.96
N ASP A 25 -2.92 -11.84 6.99
CA ASP A 25 -1.55 -12.13 6.53
C ASP A 25 -0.74 -10.92 6.05
N ARG A 26 -1.44 -9.84 5.67
CA ARG A 26 -0.85 -8.59 5.18
C ARG A 26 -0.56 -7.59 6.30
N THR A 27 -1.18 -7.75 7.47
CA THR A 27 -1.03 -6.82 8.60
C THR A 27 0.36 -6.97 9.23
N ARG A 28 1.03 -5.85 9.46
CA ARG A 28 2.36 -5.79 10.09
C ARG A 28 2.32 -5.18 11.48
N ALA A 29 1.42 -4.25 11.70
CA ALA A 29 1.18 -3.63 13.00
C ALA A 29 -0.25 -3.09 13.05
N THR A 30 -0.83 -3.07 14.24
CA THR A 30 -2.12 -2.43 14.54
C THR A 30 -1.90 -1.33 15.58
N TYR A 31 -2.65 -0.24 15.46
CA TYR A 31 -2.63 0.90 16.38
C TYR A 31 -4.08 1.23 16.77
N PRO A 32 -4.69 0.43 17.67
CA PRO A 32 -6.11 0.55 18.02
C PRO A 32 -6.50 1.92 18.54
N GLU A 33 -5.63 2.55 19.32
CA GLU A 33 -5.79 3.89 19.88
C GLU A 33 -5.88 4.99 18.81
N LEU A 34 -5.33 4.75 17.62
CA LEU A 34 -5.43 5.66 16.48
C LEU A 34 -6.51 5.23 15.48
N GLY A 35 -7.11 4.06 15.64
CA GLY A 35 -7.99 3.46 14.64
C GLY A 35 -7.27 3.13 13.33
N LEU A 36 -5.96 2.82 13.39
CA LEU A 36 -5.11 2.59 12.22
C LEU A 36 -4.42 1.23 12.26
N MET A 37 -3.97 0.77 11.09
CA MET A 37 -3.06 -0.36 10.95
C MET A 37 -2.07 -0.15 9.80
N VAL A 38 -0.98 -0.91 9.81
CA VAL A 38 0.02 -0.94 8.74
C VAL A 38 -0.07 -2.27 8.01
N GLU A 39 -0.23 -2.22 6.69
CA GLU A 39 -0.34 -3.40 5.84
C GLU A 39 0.66 -3.43 4.69
N HIS A 40 1.06 -4.63 4.29
CA HIS A 40 1.91 -4.88 3.14
C HIS A 40 1.07 -5.11 1.86
N ARG A 41 0.80 -4.03 1.12
CA ARG A 41 -0.08 -4.02 -0.06
C ARG A 41 0.68 -3.82 -1.36
N ARG A 42 0.11 -4.27 -2.47
CA ARG A 42 0.62 -3.94 -3.81
C ARG A 42 0.26 -2.49 -4.14
N VAL A 43 1.15 -1.79 -4.82
CA VAL A 43 0.93 -0.39 -5.21
C VAL A 43 -0.26 -0.23 -6.15
N GLU A 44 -0.52 -1.22 -7.01
CA GLU A 44 -1.69 -1.23 -7.89
C GLU A 44 -3.01 -1.68 -7.22
N ALA A 45 -2.97 -2.09 -5.94
CA ALA A 45 -4.12 -2.60 -5.20
C ALA A 45 -4.13 -2.07 -3.76
N LEU A 46 -4.12 -0.74 -3.62
CA LEU A 46 -4.01 -0.05 -2.34
C LEU A 46 -5.31 -0.01 -1.54
N GLY A 47 -6.49 -0.14 -2.16
CA GLY A 47 -7.77 -0.20 -1.45
C GLY A 47 -8.06 1.06 -0.63
N ASP A 48 -8.45 0.87 0.64
CA ASP A 48 -8.74 1.92 1.63
C ASP A 48 -7.49 2.52 2.30
N ALA A 49 -6.33 2.39 1.66
CA ALA A 49 -5.10 2.98 2.14
C ALA A 49 -5.24 4.51 2.32
N ILE A 50 -4.68 5.02 3.41
CA ILE A 50 -4.55 6.46 3.65
C ILE A 50 -3.33 6.94 2.88
N LEU A 51 -3.56 7.72 1.82
CA LEU A 51 -2.52 8.24 0.94
C LEU A 51 -2.40 9.75 1.13
N PRO A 52 -1.25 10.24 1.63
CA PRO A 52 -0.96 11.67 1.61
C PRO A 52 -0.91 12.21 0.18
N ASP A 53 -1.25 13.48 -0.02
CA ASP A 53 -1.33 14.11 -1.36
C ASP A 53 -0.05 13.95 -2.19
N TRP A 54 1.12 14.09 -1.55
CA TRP A 54 2.42 13.91 -2.22
C TRP A 54 2.63 12.48 -2.73
N LEU A 55 2.08 11.49 -2.03
CA LEU A 55 2.16 10.08 -2.44
C LEU A 55 1.15 9.80 -3.54
N THR A 56 -0.07 10.32 -3.43
CA THR A 56 -1.08 10.22 -4.49
C THR A 56 -0.56 10.77 -5.82
N ALA A 57 0.10 11.93 -5.80
CA ALA A 57 0.72 12.52 -6.99
C ALA A 57 1.83 11.63 -7.59
N ALA A 58 2.69 11.04 -6.74
CA ALA A 58 3.76 10.13 -7.19
C ALA A 58 3.23 8.80 -7.76
N LEU A 59 2.07 8.34 -7.29
CA LEU A 59 1.44 7.09 -7.75
C LEU A 59 0.57 7.28 -9.00
N GLY A 60 0.07 8.49 -9.27
CA GLY A 60 -0.80 8.82 -10.41
C GLY A 60 -0.08 9.09 -11.74
N SER A 61 1.24 8.90 -11.81
CA SER A 61 2.11 9.32 -12.92
C SER A 61 2.42 8.20 -13.96
N ASP A 62 1.52 7.22 -14.14
CA ASP A 62 1.67 6.17 -15.17
C ASP A 62 0.52 6.26 -16.22
N ALA A 63 0.34 7.44 -16.83
CA ALA A 63 -0.50 7.64 -18.03
C ALA A 63 0.36 7.78 -19.28
#